data_AF-A0AAD2CDD6-F1
#
_entry.id   AF-A0AAD2CDD6-F1
#
_cell.length_a   1.000
_cell.length_b   1.000
_cell.length_c   1.000
_cell.angle_alpha   90.00
_cell.angle_beta   90.00
_cell.angle_gamma   90.00
#
_symmetry.space_group_name_H-M   'P 1'
#
loop_
_entity.id
_entity.type
_entity.pdbx_description
1 polymer ?
#
loop_
_entity_poly.entity_id
_entity_poly.type
_entity_poly.pdbx_seq_one_letter_code
_entity_poly.pdbx_strand_id
1 'polypeptide(L)'
;MRGLIERHKSRRVARRPQLPPPEEEEDPWADVDASKWRLNEYQFDSTYTGDTLGKEKDIEGSIEYGMKKFKKNPKKYVAMLYQSNLLKRPVEKQKYTYIYRKGTTGFKPVGVHDKGWMTLLVNDYEQLKPLPDNELPEEFRDQWTDSMTYQGIKLHTPERRPLMPGRGMGVCDMPNIKVINDVDPSDIAQGHVGDCWMLSGISSLAEFDGAIKRCFRKTPNLDQMPMDSPNKYIISLWDLETWEEKDYEIDERLPANPGEGGLLLGAKPSDDGELWVCYLEKALSIHCGGWDKIVGGQCTHCWSMLTGCKYQYTIKKNPKTKLFACYGKYVPKERRWLDHKNSPHDGDKRRWKIAWPEAGGGGTKELTQEELFMRMCAWDDNNYIVAAGCSDGKGDAGLVDNHAYSVIECLNDVAGTPIDMMKVRNPWGEGEIEDGEFDDDGPGWEKYPQIKAELNPVVADDGIFWVNKKEFFEFFGTIFVSASDMTRFLED
;
A
#
# COMPACT_ATOMS: atom_id res chain seq x y z
N MET A 1 43.76 20.03 -1.47
CA MET A 1 43.54 18.89 -2.38
C MET A 1 42.23 18.25 -2.00
N ARG A 2 41.14 18.62 -2.69
CA ARG A 2 39.81 18.03 -2.49
C ARG A 2 39.71 16.88 -3.49
N GLY A 3 39.83 15.65 -3.00
CA GLY A 3 39.60 14.46 -3.82
C GLY A 3 38.11 14.32 -4.05
N LEU A 4 37.70 14.30 -5.32
CA LEU A 4 36.41 13.74 -5.70
C LEU A 4 36.41 12.28 -5.25
N ILE A 5 35.63 11.97 -4.22
CA ILE A 5 35.23 10.60 -3.96
C ILE A 5 34.20 10.27 -5.03
N GLU A 6 34.61 9.55 -6.07
CA GLU A 6 33.71 8.84 -6.96
C GLU A 6 32.83 7.92 -6.09
N ARG A 7 31.58 8.34 -5.84
CA ARG A 7 30.57 7.49 -5.22
C ARG A 7 30.28 6.36 -6.21
N HIS A 8 30.92 5.21 -6.06
CA HIS A 8 30.51 3.98 -6.70
C HIS A 8 29.14 3.59 -6.14
N LYS A 9 28.06 4.07 -6.78
CA LYS A 9 26.70 3.56 -6.57
C LYS A 9 26.70 2.09 -7.02
N SER A 10 26.87 1.19 -6.05
CA SER A 10 26.47 -0.22 -6.17
C SER A 10 25.04 -0.41 -5.64
N ARG A 11 24.15 0.58 -5.83
CA ARG A 11 22.82 0.21 -6.28
C ARG A 11 23.04 -0.09 -7.76
N ARG A 12 22.90 -1.35 -8.19
CA ARG A 12 22.33 -1.57 -9.53
C ARG A 12 21.00 -0.86 -9.43
N VAL A 13 21.01 0.44 -9.77
CA VAL A 13 19.87 1.08 -10.39
C VAL A 13 19.66 0.16 -11.58
N ALA A 14 18.75 -0.81 -11.42
CA ALA A 14 18.00 -1.24 -12.57
C ALA A 14 17.54 0.10 -13.15
N ARG A 15 18.14 0.50 -14.28
CA ARG A 15 17.49 1.46 -15.14
C ARG A 15 16.12 0.85 -15.34
N ARG A 16 15.11 1.30 -14.56
CA ARG A 16 13.74 1.10 -14.97
C ARG A 16 13.73 1.68 -16.40
N PRO A 17 13.21 0.92 -17.38
CA PRO A 17 12.99 1.51 -18.69
C PRO A 17 12.30 2.86 -18.48
N GLN A 18 12.72 3.88 -19.24
CA GLN A 18 11.94 5.11 -19.36
C GLN A 18 10.48 4.71 -19.42
N LEU A 19 9.65 5.21 -18.50
CA LEU A 19 8.22 5.12 -18.69
C LEU A 19 7.97 5.60 -20.12
N PRO A 20 7.30 4.79 -20.96
CA PRO A 20 6.96 5.23 -22.29
C PRO A 20 6.24 6.58 -22.17
N PRO A 21 6.35 7.45 -23.20
CA PRO A 21 5.60 8.71 -23.21
C PRO A 21 4.13 8.43 -22.89
N PRO A 22 3.39 9.39 -22.29
CA PRO A 22 2.07 9.13 -21.73
C PRO A 22 1.08 8.78 -22.85
N GLU A 23 0.93 7.49 -23.17
CA GLU A 23 -0.22 6.87 -23.86
C GLU A 23 -0.14 5.33 -24.08
N GLU A 24 0.55 4.57 -23.21
CA GLU A 24 0.22 3.15 -23.02
C GLU A 24 0.07 2.88 -21.53
N GLU A 25 -1.16 3.05 -21.01
CA GLU A 25 -1.53 2.54 -19.67
C GLU A 25 -1.12 1.06 -19.63
N GLU A 26 -0.25 0.67 -18.68
CA GLU A 26 0.01 -0.73 -18.41
C GLU A 26 -1.34 -1.43 -18.18
N ASP A 27 -1.61 -2.48 -18.97
CA ASP A 27 -2.83 -3.27 -18.82
C ASP A 27 -2.65 -4.13 -17.57
N PRO A 28 -3.31 -3.82 -16.42
CA PRO A 28 -3.12 -4.59 -15.17
C PRO A 28 -3.53 -6.05 -15.33
N TRP A 29 -4.26 -6.36 -16.41
CA TRP A 29 -4.69 -7.69 -16.77
C TRP A 29 -3.91 -8.29 -17.93
N ALA A 30 -2.74 -7.78 -18.30
CA ALA A 30 -1.93 -8.27 -19.43
C ALA A 30 -1.81 -9.81 -19.46
N ASP A 31 -1.57 -10.41 -18.30
CA ASP A 31 -1.30 -11.84 -18.12
C ASP A 31 -2.52 -12.71 -17.76
N VAL A 32 -3.74 -12.15 -17.79
CA VAL A 32 -4.95 -12.90 -17.39
C VAL A 32 -5.34 -13.92 -18.46
N ASP A 33 -5.84 -15.07 -18.02
CA ASP A 33 -6.26 -16.15 -18.91
C ASP A 33 -7.46 -15.71 -19.77
N ALA A 34 -7.21 -15.49 -21.05
CA ALA A 34 -8.24 -15.07 -22.00
C ALA A 34 -9.42 -16.06 -22.07
N SER A 35 -9.18 -17.34 -21.78
CA SER A 35 -10.20 -18.39 -21.83
C SER A 35 -11.21 -18.31 -20.68
N LYS A 36 -10.93 -17.54 -19.63
CA LYS A 36 -11.82 -17.34 -18.46
C LYS A 36 -12.82 -16.20 -18.62
N TRP A 37 -12.69 -15.38 -19.66
CA TRP A 37 -13.70 -14.37 -19.95
C TRP A 37 -14.99 -15.01 -20.47
N ARG A 38 -16.12 -14.52 -19.98
CA ARG A 38 -17.47 -14.88 -20.41
C ARG A 38 -18.21 -13.61 -20.81
N LEU A 39 -18.80 -13.65 -21.99
CA LEU A 39 -19.70 -12.61 -22.43
C LEU A 39 -21.12 -13.02 -22.06
N ASN A 40 -21.73 -12.26 -21.16
CA ASN A 40 -23.14 -12.42 -20.79
C ASN A 40 -23.97 -11.35 -21.49
N GLU A 41 -25.16 -11.73 -21.95
CA GLU A 41 -26.12 -10.82 -22.59
C GLU A 41 -27.44 -10.88 -21.82
N TYR A 42 -27.93 -9.72 -21.44
CA TYR A 42 -29.15 -9.54 -20.65
C TYR A 42 -30.11 -8.60 -21.38
N GLN A 43 -31.41 -8.87 -21.25
CA GLN A 43 -32.45 -7.88 -21.52
C GLN A 43 -32.90 -7.29 -20.17
N PHE A 44 -33.03 -5.96 -20.09
CA PHE A 44 -33.36 -5.27 -18.84
C PHE A 44 -34.03 -3.90 -19.08
N ASP A 45 -34.54 -3.31 -18.00
CA ASP A 45 -35.30 -2.06 -18.02
C ASP A 45 -34.46 -0.78 -17.80
N SER A 46 -33.13 -0.86 -17.96
CA SER A 46 -32.14 0.22 -17.76
C SER A 46 -31.59 0.44 -16.34
N THR A 47 -31.79 -0.50 -15.41
CA THR A 47 -31.25 -0.39 -14.05
C THR A 47 -30.06 -1.31 -13.83
N TYR A 48 -28.98 -0.77 -13.27
CA TYR A 48 -27.81 -1.53 -12.83
C TYR A 48 -27.26 -0.92 -11.55
N THR A 49 -26.48 -1.71 -10.82
CA THR A 49 -25.81 -1.29 -9.58
C THR A 49 -24.32 -1.59 -9.69
N GLY A 50 -23.51 -0.87 -8.92
CA GLY A 50 -22.10 -1.18 -8.67
C GLY A 50 -21.73 -0.63 -7.31
N ASP A 51 -20.72 -1.21 -6.67
CA ASP A 51 -20.17 -0.69 -5.42
C ASP A 51 -19.46 0.64 -5.72
N THR A 52 -18.73 0.70 -6.85
CA THR A 52 -18.28 1.93 -7.51
C THR A 52 -18.54 1.84 -9.02
N LEU A 53 -18.78 2.98 -9.68
CA LEU A 53 -18.96 3.05 -11.13
C LEU A 53 -17.87 3.91 -11.76
N GLY A 54 -17.16 3.32 -12.71
CA GLY A 54 -16.15 3.99 -13.51
C GLY A 54 -16.75 4.85 -14.60
N LYS A 55 -15.89 5.31 -15.51
CA LYS A 55 -16.29 6.21 -16.60
C LYS A 55 -17.34 5.56 -17.51
N GLU A 56 -18.42 6.28 -17.76
CA GLU A 56 -19.40 5.97 -18.79
C GLU A 56 -19.11 6.77 -20.07
N LYS A 57 -19.31 6.16 -21.24
CA LYS A 57 -19.12 6.85 -22.52
C LYS A 57 -20.23 6.49 -23.51
N ASP A 58 -21.07 7.48 -23.80
CA ASP A 58 -22.04 7.42 -24.88
C ASP A 58 -21.37 7.57 -26.24
N ILE A 59 -21.82 6.77 -27.20
CA ILE A 59 -21.33 6.75 -28.56
C ILE A 59 -22.50 6.71 -29.52
N GLU A 60 -22.50 7.64 -30.47
CA GLU A 60 -23.36 7.60 -31.65
C GLU A 60 -22.64 6.83 -32.77
N GLY A 61 -23.33 5.87 -33.37
CA GLY A 61 -22.76 5.03 -34.43
C GLY A 61 -23.19 3.57 -34.37
N SER A 62 -22.59 2.74 -35.22
CA SER A 62 -22.98 1.34 -35.39
C SER A 62 -22.84 0.54 -34.09
N ILE A 63 -23.97 0.04 -33.58
CA ILE A 63 -24.01 -0.87 -32.43
C ILE A 63 -23.23 -2.15 -32.73
N GLU A 64 -23.36 -2.71 -33.94
CA GLU A 64 -22.60 -3.91 -34.34
C GLU A 64 -21.08 -3.72 -34.27
N TYR A 65 -20.59 -2.55 -34.71
CA TYR A 65 -19.18 -2.20 -34.56
C TYR A 65 -18.81 -2.05 -33.08
N GLY A 66 -19.67 -1.39 -32.30
CA GLY A 66 -19.53 -1.27 -30.85
C GLY A 66 -19.41 -2.63 -30.15
N MET A 67 -20.26 -3.60 -30.49
CA MET A 67 -20.24 -4.95 -29.94
C MET A 67 -18.95 -5.69 -30.31
N LYS A 68 -18.48 -5.57 -31.56
CA LYS A 68 -17.20 -6.18 -31.99
C LYS A 68 -16.02 -5.61 -31.20
N LYS A 69 -16.00 -4.30 -30.97
CA LYS A 69 -14.96 -3.64 -30.17
C LYS A 69 -15.06 -4.06 -28.69
N PHE A 70 -16.26 -4.10 -28.12
CA PHE A 70 -16.50 -4.55 -26.74
C PHE A 70 -15.95 -5.96 -26.50
N LYS A 71 -16.34 -6.92 -27.36
CA LYS A 71 -15.93 -8.33 -27.26
C LYS A 71 -14.41 -8.54 -27.38
N LYS A 72 -13.73 -7.68 -28.14
CA LYS A 72 -12.25 -7.73 -28.28
C LYS A 72 -11.51 -7.12 -27.10
N ASN A 73 -12.18 -6.36 -26.23
CA ASN A 73 -11.55 -5.60 -25.16
C ASN A 73 -12.23 -5.86 -23.80
N PRO A 74 -12.31 -7.13 -23.33
CA PRO A 74 -13.02 -7.47 -22.09
C PRO A 74 -12.37 -6.87 -20.84
N LYS A 75 -11.06 -6.63 -20.92
CA LYS A 75 -10.24 -5.88 -19.95
C LYS A 75 -10.70 -4.43 -19.83
N LYS A 76 -10.85 -3.72 -20.96
CA LYS A 76 -11.19 -2.29 -20.96
C LYS A 76 -12.62 -1.97 -20.53
N TYR A 77 -13.57 -2.82 -20.92
CA TYR A 77 -15.01 -2.56 -20.74
C TYR A 77 -15.67 -3.64 -19.89
N VAL A 78 -16.30 -3.24 -18.79
CA VAL A 78 -17.12 -4.13 -17.98
C VAL A 78 -18.48 -4.39 -18.63
N ALA A 79 -19.08 -3.34 -19.20
CA ALA A 79 -20.41 -3.44 -19.81
C ALA A 79 -20.58 -2.56 -21.05
N MET A 80 -21.52 -2.97 -21.91
CA MET A 80 -22.04 -2.20 -23.04
C MET A 80 -23.56 -2.29 -23.06
N LEU A 81 -24.27 -1.16 -23.10
CA LEU A 81 -25.73 -1.13 -23.14
C LEU A 81 -26.26 -0.32 -24.33
N TYR A 82 -27.43 -0.70 -24.82
CA TYR A 82 -28.15 0.01 -25.89
C TYR A 82 -29.64 -0.34 -25.87
N GLN A 83 -30.48 0.51 -26.47
CA GLN A 83 -31.91 0.18 -26.63
C GLN A 83 -32.06 -0.91 -27.71
N SER A 84 -32.75 -2.00 -27.41
CA SER A 84 -32.79 -3.20 -28.28
C SER A 84 -33.40 -2.91 -29.65
N ASN A 85 -34.32 -1.95 -29.76
CA ASN A 85 -34.94 -1.56 -31.01
C ASN A 85 -34.03 -0.74 -31.95
N LEU A 86 -32.91 -0.18 -31.46
CA LEU A 86 -32.01 0.66 -32.27
C LEU A 86 -31.23 -0.15 -33.28
N LEU A 87 -30.98 -1.44 -33.04
CA LEU A 87 -30.35 -2.34 -34.02
C LEU A 87 -31.10 -2.38 -35.36
N LYS A 88 -32.41 -2.12 -35.36
CA LYS A 88 -33.25 -2.10 -36.58
C LYS A 88 -33.27 -0.74 -37.28
N ARG A 89 -32.64 0.28 -36.70
CA ARG A 89 -32.61 1.65 -37.24
C ARG A 89 -31.34 1.86 -38.10
N PRO A 90 -31.35 2.85 -39.03
CA PRO A 90 -30.15 3.27 -39.74
C PRO A 90 -29.01 3.62 -38.77
N VAL A 91 -27.77 3.38 -39.19
CA VAL A 91 -26.56 3.52 -38.34
C VAL A 91 -26.45 4.91 -37.71
N GLU A 92 -26.89 5.94 -38.41
CA GLU A 92 -26.84 7.35 -37.98
C GLU A 92 -27.80 7.63 -36.81
N LYS A 93 -28.75 6.72 -36.55
CA LYS A 93 -29.69 6.80 -35.42
C LYS A 93 -29.35 5.80 -34.31
N GLN A 94 -28.30 5.01 -34.49
CA GLN A 94 -27.86 4.05 -33.49
C GLN A 94 -26.97 4.74 -32.46
N LYS A 95 -27.14 4.34 -31.20
CA LYS A 95 -26.31 4.77 -30.09
C LYS A 95 -26.22 3.69 -29.03
N TYR A 96 -25.12 3.71 -28.28
CA TYR A 96 -24.82 2.77 -27.21
C TYR A 96 -23.87 3.41 -26.20
N THR A 97 -23.79 2.83 -25.01
CA THR A 97 -22.94 3.31 -23.93
C THR A 97 -21.95 2.21 -23.54
N TYR A 98 -20.70 2.60 -23.33
CA TYR A 98 -19.71 1.76 -22.66
C TYR A 98 -19.57 2.15 -21.20
N ILE A 99 -19.42 1.15 -20.34
CA ILE A 99 -18.97 1.32 -18.97
C ILE A 99 -17.54 0.77 -18.90
N TYR A 100 -16.60 1.62 -18.51
CA TYR A 100 -15.19 1.27 -18.41
C TYR A 100 -14.95 0.43 -17.16
N ARG A 101 -14.06 -0.57 -17.26
CA ARG A 101 -13.75 -1.42 -16.12
C ARG A 101 -12.96 -0.68 -15.04
N LYS A 102 -11.99 0.17 -15.43
CA LYS A 102 -11.25 1.05 -14.51
C LYS A 102 -12.23 1.93 -13.72
N GLY A 103 -12.15 1.88 -12.40
CA GLY A 103 -13.05 2.58 -11.47
C GLY A 103 -14.42 1.92 -11.26
N THR A 104 -14.72 0.78 -11.90
CA THR A 104 -15.98 0.04 -11.68
C THR A 104 -15.75 -1.22 -10.85
N THR A 105 -16.48 -1.36 -9.75
CA THR A 105 -16.48 -2.55 -8.89
C THR A 105 -17.91 -3.01 -8.60
N GLY A 106 -18.11 -4.31 -8.38
CA GLY A 106 -19.42 -4.86 -8.00
C GLY A 106 -20.54 -4.70 -9.04
N PHE A 107 -20.22 -4.46 -10.33
CA PHE A 107 -21.22 -4.22 -11.36
C PHE A 107 -22.20 -5.38 -11.49
N LYS A 108 -23.51 -5.12 -11.30
CA LYS A 108 -24.59 -6.09 -11.40
C LYS A 108 -25.79 -5.49 -12.14
N PRO A 109 -26.34 -6.17 -13.15
CA PRO A 109 -27.58 -5.75 -13.74
C PRO A 109 -28.76 -5.99 -12.79
N VAL A 110 -29.70 -5.06 -12.78
CA VAL A 110 -30.95 -5.16 -12.00
C VAL A 110 -32.13 -5.16 -12.96
N GLY A 111 -33.23 -5.80 -12.57
CA GLY A 111 -34.43 -5.84 -13.41
C GLY A 111 -34.21 -6.58 -14.74
N VAL A 112 -33.43 -7.66 -14.73
CA VAL A 112 -33.21 -8.51 -15.90
C VAL A 112 -34.45 -9.37 -16.16
N HIS A 113 -35.00 -9.31 -17.37
CA HIS A 113 -36.07 -10.19 -17.84
C HIS A 113 -36.21 -10.16 -19.37
N ASP A 114 -36.82 -11.21 -19.94
CA ASP A 114 -36.95 -11.43 -21.39
C ASP A 114 -37.71 -10.34 -22.17
N LYS A 115 -38.37 -9.41 -21.47
CA LYS A 115 -39.16 -8.32 -22.07
C LYS A 115 -38.52 -6.94 -21.89
N GLY A 116 -37.28 -6.89 -21.37
CA GLY A 116 -36.56 -5.64 -21.20
C GLY A 116 -36.41 -4.89 -22.52
N TRP A 117 -36.49 -3.57 -22.49
CA TRP A 117 -36.42 -2.74 -23.69
C TRP A 117 -34.97 -2.37 -24.07
N MET A 118 -34.01 -2.65 -23.19
CA MET A 118 -32.58 -2.50 -23.43
C MET A 118 -31.86 -3.85 -23.46
N THR A 119 -30.77 -3.89 -24.22
CA THR A 119 -29.78 -4.97 -24.18
C THR A 119 -28.56 -4.50 -23.41
N LEU A 120 -28.05 -5.37 -22.54
CA LEU A 120 -26.82 -5.18 -21.78
C LEU A 120 -25.88 -6.36 -22.06
N LEU A 121 -24.67 -6.05 -22.51
CA LEU A 121 -23.57 -6.99 -22.60
C LEU A 121 -22.65 -6.76 -21.41
N VAL A 122 -22.23 -7.83 -20.75
CA VAL A 122 -21.29 -7.80 -19.62
C VAL A 122 -20.15 -8.76 -19.91
N ASN A 123 -18.92 -8.31 -19.70
CA ASN A 123 -17.75 -9.19 -19.71
C ASN A 123 -17.44 -9.59 -18.26
N ASP A 124 -17.70 -10.84 -17.91
CA ASP A 124 -17.36 -11.39 -16.60
C ASP A 124 -16.11 -12.25 -16.73
N TYR A 125 -15.24 -12.18 -15.74
CA TYR A 125 -14.13 -13.13 -15.63
C TYR A 125 -14.54 -14.27 -14.70
N GLU A 126 -14.19 -15.49 -15.07
CA GLU A 126 -14.43 -16.67 -14.25
C GLU A 126 -13.69 -16.56 -12.91
N GLN A 127 -14.47 -16.32 -11.84
CA GLN A 127 -14.03 -16.29 -10.46
C GLN A 127 -13.68 -17.70 -9.96
N LEU A 128 -12.98 -17.78 -8.82
CA LEU A 128 -12.82 -19.04 -8.12
C LEU A 128 -14.19 -19.58 -7.70
N LYS A 129 -14.32 -20.90 -7.69
CA LYS A 129 -15.55 -21.53 -7.24
C LYS A 129 -15.82 -21.13 -5.78
N PRO A 130 -17.04 -20.68 -5.46
CA PRO A 130 -17.45 -20.51 -4.09
C PRO A 130 -17.30 -21.83 -3.34
N LEU A 131 -16.87 -21.76 -2.08
CA LEU A 131 -16.86 -22.92 -1.21
C LEU A 131 -18.31 -23.33 -0.87
N PRO A 132 -18.58 -24.62 -0.58
CA PRO A 132 -19.89 -25.05 -0.10
C PRO A 132 -20.38 -24.17 1.05
N ASP A 133 -21.63 -23.74 0.98
CA ASP A 133 -22.28 -22.84 1.94
C ASP A 133 -21.59 -21.48 2.17
N ASN A 134 -20.63 -21.11 1.30
CA ASN A 134 -19.73 -19.97 1.46
C ASN A 134 -18.96 -20.02 2.80
N GLU A 135 -18.55 -21.22 3.22
CA GLU A 135 -17.78 -21.44 4.43
C GLU A 135 -16.48 -22.20 4.15
N LEU A 136 -15.41 -21.78 4.81
CA LEU A 136 -14.17 -22.53 4.84
C LEU A 136 -14.36 -23.76 5.74
N PRO A 137 -14.10 -25.00 5.27
CA PRO A 137 -14.23 -26.18 6.12
C PRO A 137 -13.27 -26.13 7.31
N GLU A 138 -13.68 -26.67 8.45
CA GLU A 138 -12.99 -26.53 9.74
C GLU A 138 -11.54 -27.03 9.70
N GLU A 139 -11.27 -28.10 8.94
CA GLU A 139 -9.95 -28.68 8.76
C GLU A 139 -8.95 -27.76 8.02
N PHE A 140 -9.44 -26.74 7.30
CA PHE A 140 -8.61 -25.75 6.62
C PHE A 140 -8.50 -24.43 7.39
N ARG A 141 -9.27 -24.26 8.47
CA ARG A 141 -9.26 -23.05 9.29
C ARG A 141 -7.97 -22.95 10.10
N ASP A 142 -7.43 -21.75 10.18
CA ASP A 142 -6.36 -21.45 11.12
C ASP A 142 -6.88 -21.39 12.56
N GLN A 143 -5.96 -21.54 13.52
CA GLN A 143 -6.30 -21.63 14.95
C GLN A 143 -6.65 -20.29 15.61
N TRP A 144 -6.55 -19.16 14.89
CA TRP A 144 -6.66 -17.83 15.49
C TRP A 144 -7.97 -17.14 15.12
N THR A 145 -8.32 -17.19 13.85
CA THR A 145 -9.35 -16.37 13.21
C THR A 145 -10.72 -16.51 13.90
N ASP A 146 -11.13 -17.73 14.28
CA ASP A 146 -12.43 -17.98 14.92
C ASP A 146 -12.60 -17.32 16.30
N SER A 147 -11.48 -17.01 16.98
CA SER A 147 -11.49 -16.38 18.30
C SER A 147 -11.41 -14.85 18.25
N MET A 148 -11.13 -14.28 17.07
CA MET A 148 -10.85 -12.85 16.95
C MET A 148 -12.06 -11.97 17.20
N THR A 149 -11.78 -10.85 17.87
CA THR A 149 -12.73 -9.77 18.11
C THR A 149 -12.15 -8.43 17.67
N TYR A 150 -13.04 -7.49 17.42
CA TYR A 150 -12.71 -6.07 17.32
C TYR A 150 -13.75 -5.28 18.10
N GLN A 151 -13.32 -4.42 19.02
CA GLN A 151 -14.18 -3.64 19.91
C GLN A 151 -15.16 -4.52 20.71
N GLY A 152 -14.71 -5.71 21.11
CA GLY A 152 -15.52 -6.70 21.83
C GLY A 152 -16.55 -7.43 20.97
N ILE A 153 -16.60 -7.16 19.66
CA ILE A 153 -17.49 -7.82 18.71
C ILE A 153 -16.75 -8.97 18.02
N LYS A 154 -17.35 -10.17 18.02
CA LYS A 154 -16.81 -11.33 17.30
C LYS A 154 -16.80 -11.10 15.78
N LEU A 155 -15.68 -11.34 15.13
CA LEU A 155 -15.50 -11.01 13.71
C LEU A 155 -16.15 -12.03 12.77
N HIS A 156 -16.12 -13.31 13.12
CA HIS A 156 -16.66 -14.38 12.27
C HIS A 156 -17.85 -15.05 12.97
N THR A 157 -19.04 -14.82 12.44
CA THR A 157 -20.31 -15.44 12.85
C THR A 157 -21.16 -15.79 11.63
N PRO A 158 -22.21 -16.60 11.75
CA PRO A 158 -23.13 -16.86 10.64
C PRO A 158 -23.75 -15.59 10.04
N GLU A 159 -23.95 -14.55 10.86
CA GLU A 159 -24.49 -13.24 10.47
C GLU A 159 -23.41 -12.30 9.93
N ARG A 160 -22.14 -12.52 10.29
CA ARG A 160 -20.97 -11.78 9.82
C ARG A 160 -19.94 -12.75 9.27
N ARG A 161 -20.19 -13.19 8.04
CA ARG A 161 -19.33 -14.16 7.37
C ARG A 161 -17.97 -13.53 7.01
N PRO A 162 -16.88 -14.31 7.06
CA PRO A 162 -15.60 -13.88 6.50
C PRO A 162 -15.72 -13.52 5.02
N LEU A 163 -14.87 -12.60 4.58
CA LEU A 163 -14.64 -12.32 3.16
C LEU A 163 -13.50 -13.22 2.68
N MET A 164 -13.64 -13.81 1.49
CA MET A 164 -12.63 -14.68 0.88
C MET A 164 -12.31 -14.19 -0.54
N PRO A 165 -11.08 -13.66 -0.77
CA PRO A 165 -10.67 -13.10 -2.05
C PRO A 165 -10.88 -14.01 -3.26
N GLY A 166 -11.48 -13.46 -4.32
CA GLY A 166 -11.59 -14.12 -5.63
C GLY A 166 -12.70 -15.15 -5.78
N ARG A 167 -13.47 -15.43 -4.72
CA ARG A 167 -14.49 -16.51 -4.67
C ARG A 167 -15.93 -16.04 -4.93
N GLY A 168 -16.12 -14.82 -5.41
CA GLY A 168 -17.44 -14.20 -5.55
C GLY A 168 -18.06 -13.79 -4.21
N MET A 169 -17.21 -13.55 -3.21
CA MET A 169 -17.60 -13.31 -1.81
C MET A 169 -17.38 -11.86 -1.37
N GLY A 170 -17.32 -10.92 -2.32
CA GLY A 170 -17.36 -9.49 -2.04
C GLY A 170 -15.99 -8.88 -1.73
N VAL A 171 -14.89 -9.55 -2.10
CA VAL A 171 -13.55 -8.99 -1.98
C VAL A 171 -12.65 -9.52 -3.10
N CYS A 172 -11.95 -8.61 -3.79
CA CYS A 172 -10.95 -8.92 -4.83
C CYS A 172 -11.42 -9.98 -5.86
N ASP A 173 -12.66 -9.87 -6.32
CA ASP A 173 -13.27 -10.79 -7.30
C ASP A 173 -12.84 -10.44 -8.75
N MET A 174 -11.53 -10.32 -8.95
CA MET A 174 -10.91 -9.77 -10.16
C MET A 174 -9.94 -10.74 -10.85
N PRO A 175 -9.65 -10.53 -12.15
CA PRO A 175 -8.98 -11.53 -12.98
C PRO A 175 -7.53 -11.90 -12.63
N ASN A 176 -6.82 -10.97 -12.02
CA ASN A 176 -5.39 -11.01 -11.73
C ASN A 176 -5.10 -11.08 -10.22
N ILE A 177 -6.08 -11.51 -9.41
CA ILE A 177 -5.88 -11.70 -7.97
C ILE A 177 -4.63 -12.54 -7.70
N LYS A 178 -3.72 -12.03 -6.86
CA LYS A 178 -2.48 -12.70 -6.47
C LYS A 178 -2.15 -12.36 -5.02
N VAL A 179 -1.26 -13.12 -4.39
CA VAL A 179 -0.75 -12.71 -3.07
C VAL A 179 0.28 -11.62 -3.26
N ILE A 180 1.36 -11.91 -4.00
CA ILE A 180 2.43 -10.98 -4.34
C ILE A 180 2.92 -11.27 -5.77
N ASN A 181 2.86 -10.26 -6.63
CA ASN A 181 3.50 -10.16 -7.94
C ASN A 181 4.69 -9.18 -7.83
N ASP A 182 4.37 -7.90 -7.75
CA ASP A 182 5.25 -6.74 -7.70
C ASP A 182 4.82 -5.82 -6.58
N VAL A 183 5.47 -6.01 -5.44
CA VAL A 183 5.26 -5.18 -4.25
C VAL A 183 5.51 -3.73 -4.60
N ASP A 184 4.45 -2.90 -4.55
CA ASP A 184 4.56 -1.45 -4.57
C ASP A 184 4.13 -0.88 -3.22
N PRO A 185 4.90 0.05 -2.64
CA PRO A 185 4.46 0.78 -1.45
C PRO A 185 3.09 1.48 -1.60
N SER A 186 2.59 1.73 -2.82
CA SER A 186 1.23 2.24 -3.09
C SER A 186 0.11 1.20 -2.96
N ASP A 187 0.42 -0.09 -2.81
CA ASP A 187 -0.60 -1.14 -2.60
C ASP A 187 -1.37 -0.99 -1.28
N ILE A 188 -0.90 -0.10 -0.41
CA ILE A 188 -1.35 0.04 0.97
C ILE A 188 -2.57 0.94 1.02
N ALA A 189 -3.74 0.30 1.07
CA ALA A 189 -5.01 0.97 1.29
C ALA A 189 -5.53 0.66 2.69
N GLN A 190 -5.56 1.67 3.57
CA GLN A 190 -6.00 1.49 4.96
C GLN A 190 -7.48 1.10 5.06
N GLY A 191 -7.76 0.20 6.02
CA GLY A 191 -9.11 -0.21 6.41
C GLY A 191 -9.74 0.69 7.48
N HIS A 192 -10.52 0.05 8.34
CA HIS A 192 -11.27 0.69 9.43
C HIS A 192 -10.58 0.55 10.79
N VAL A 193 -9.34 0.02 10.81
CA VAL A 193 -8.52 -0.10 12.01
C VAL A 193 -7.61 1.12 12.15
N GLY A 194 -7.43 1.59 13.38
CA GLY A 194 -6.56 2.73 13.71
C GLY A 194 -5.07 2.36 13.76
N ASP A 195 -4.59 1.59 12.80
CA ASP A 195 -3.25 1.01 12.72
C ASP A 195 -2.38 1.64 11.62
N CYS A 196 -2.68 2.89 11.24
CA CYS A 196 -1.92 3.68 10.26
C CYS A 196 -0.41 3.64 10.49
N TRP A 197 0.06 3.63 11.74
CA TRP A 197 1.47 3.52 12.12
C TRP A 197 2.13 2.23 11.62
N MET A 198 1.36 1.14 11.55
CA MET A 198 1.79 -0.18 11.11
C MET A 198 1.80 -0.23 9.59
N LEU A 199 0.72 0.21 8.94
CA LEU A 199 0.65 0.31 7.48
C LEU A 199 1.73 1.24 6.90
N SER A 200 1.98 2.38 7.55
CA SER A 200 3.10 3.26 7.18
C SER A 200 4.45 2.56 7.35
N GLY A 201 4.61 1.76 8.42
CA GLY A 201 5.81 0.97 8.64
C GLY A 201 6.03 -0.10 7.58
N ILE A 202 4.95 -0.75 7.15
CA ILE A 202 4.93 -1.72 6.05
C ILE A 202 5.27 -1.03 4.72
N SER A 203 4.72 0.15 4.45
CA SER A 203 5.04 0.97 3.27
C SER A 203 6.52 1.29 3.19
N SER A 204 7.11 1.79 4.29
CA SER A 204 8.54 2.07 4.32
C SER A 204 9.40 0.82 4.13
N LEU A 205 8.92 -0.36 4.51
CA LEU A 205 9.62 -1.62 4.26
C LEU A 205 9.51 -2.05 2.79
N ALA A 206 8.35 -1.80 2.15
CA ALA A 206 8.09 -2.12 0.75
C ALA A 206 9.00 -1.35 -0.23
N GLU A 207 9.56 -0.21 0.19
CA GLU A 207 10.58 0.54 -0.59
C GLU A 207 11.85 -0.29 -0.84
N PHE A 208 12.09 -1.35 -0.06
CA PHE A 208 13.22 -2.25 -0.21
C PHE A 208 12.79 -3.53 -0.95
N ASP A 209 13.15 -3.63 -2.23
CA ASP A 209 12.80 -4.78 -3.08
C ASP A 209 13.14 -6.12 -2.40
N GLY A 210 12.16 -7.02 -2.40
CA GLY A 210 12.26 -8.33 -1.73
C GLY A 210 11.95 -8.35 -0.23
N ALA A 211 11.85 -7.21 0.47
CA ALA A 211 11.65 -7.19 1.92
C ALA A 211 10.29 -7.75 2.34
N ILE A 212 9.22 -7.40 1.63
CA ILE A 212 7.90 -8.00 1.84
C ILE A 212 7.91 -9.47 1.44
N LYS A 213 8.49 -9.83 0.28
CA LYS A 213 8.63 -11.23 -0.16
C LYS A 213 9.37 -12.09 0.87
N ARG A 214 10.33 -11.53 1.61
CA ARG A 214 11.03 -12.21 2.72
C ARG A 214 10.08 -12.60 3.85
N CYS A 215 9.11 -11.77 4.22
CA CYS A 215 8.08 -12.11 5.21
C CYS A 215 7.22 -13.29 4.73
N PHE A 216 7.00 -13.41 3.43
CA PHE A 216 6.19 -14.47 2.81
C PHE A 216 6.99 -15.64 2.25
N ARG A 217 8.31 -15.72 2.47
CA ARG A 217 9.20 -16.67 1.77
C ARG A 217 8.87 -18.15 1.95
N LYS A 218 8.07 -18.50 2.96
CA LYS A 218 7.58 -19.87 3.22
C LYS A 218 6.21 -20.16 2.62
N THR A 219 5.55 -19.14 2.05
CA THR A 219 4.31 -19.28 1.29
C THR A 219 4.64 -19.65 -0.16
N PRO A 220 4.15 -20.78 -0.68
CA PRO A 220 4.34 -21.15 -2.09
C PRO A 220 3.42 -20.33 -3.01
N ASN A 221 3.81 -20.22 -4.29
CA ASN A 221 2.95 -19.72 -5.38
C ASN A 221 2.38 -18.30 -5.16
N LEU A 222 3.17 -17.40 -4.57
CA LEU A 222 2.74 -16.03 -4.26
C LEU A 222 2.25 -15.24 -5.48
N ASP A 223 2.87 -15.49 -6.64
CA ASP A 223 2.64 -14.83 -7.92
C ASP A 223 1.53 -15.47 -8.76
N GLN A 224 0.96 -16.57 -8.27
CA GLN A 224 -0.14 -17.27 -8.93
C GLN A 224 -1.48 -16.84 -8.33
N MET A 225 -2.54 -17.04 -9.10
CA MET A 225 -3.89 -16.91 -8.55
C MET A 225 -4.09 -17.89 -7.39
N PRO A 226 -4.87 -17.51 -6.36
CA PRO A 226 -5.29 -18.46 -5.34
C PRO A 226 -5.96 -19.68 -5.98
N MET A 227 -5.75 -20.85 -5.39
CA MET A 227 -6.23 -22.11 -5.93
C MET A 227 -7.74 -22.27 -5.71
N ASP A 228 -8.38 -23.12 -6.52
CA ASP A 228 -9.79 -23.51 -6.31
C ASP A 228 -9.99 -24.16 -4.93
N SER A 229 -9.00 -24.94 -4.47
CA SER A 229 -8.96 -25.49 -3.11
C SER A 229 -8.71 -24.40 -2.07
N PRO A 230 -9.10 -24.61 -0.81
CA PRO A 230 -8.75 -23.72 0.29
C PRO A 230 -7.27 -23.30 0.31
N ASN A 231 -7.01 -21.99 0.46
CA ASN A 231 -5.67 -21.42 0.46
C ASN A 231 -5.16 -21.15 1.88
N LYS A 232 -3.83 -21.25 2.05
CA LYS A 232 -3.12 -20.95 3.29
C LYS A 232 -1.84 -20.17 3.01
N TYR A 233 -1.46 -19.30 3.92
CA TYR A 233 -0.30 -18.43 3.80
C TYR A 233 0.56 -18.51 5.06
N ILE A 234 1.87 -18.59 4.88
CA ILE A 234 2.86 -18.62 5.96
C ILE A 234 3.63 -17.30 5.96
N ILE A 235 3.43 -16.52 7.02
CA ILE A 235 4.11 -15.24 7.23
C ILE A 235 5.07 -15.37 8.41
N SER A 236 6.33 -15.02 8.20
CA SER A 236 7.36 -15.03 9.25
C SER A 236 7.54 -13.64 9.86
N LEU A 237 7.47 -13.55 11.19
CA LEU A 237 7.59 -12.32 11.97
C LEU A 237 8.53 -12.55 13.17
N TRP A 238 9.17 -11.50 13.66
CA TRP A 238 10.00 -11.55 14.86
C TRP A 238 9.18 -11.33 16.12
N ASP A 239 9.17 -12.32 17.02
CA ASP A 239 8.59 -12.19 18.34
C ASP A 239 9.48 -11.30 19.20
N LEU A 240 8.93 -10.20 19.70
CA LEU A 240 9.70 -9.17 20.39
C LEU A 240 10.01 -9.52 21.85
N GLU A 241 9.39 -10.58 22.39
CA GLU A 241 9.70 -11.07 23.73
C GLU A 241 10.92 -11.98 23.71
N THR A 242 10.94 -12.90 22.74
CA THR A 242 11.99 -13.91 22.56
C THR A 242 13.12 -13.42 21.65
N TRP A 243 12.81 -12.51 20.73
CA TRP A 243 13.66 -12.11 19.60
C TRP A 243 14.02 -13.29 18.71
N GLU A 244 13.08 -14.20 18.54
CA GLU A 244 13.16 -15.31 17.60
C GLU A 244 12.09 -15.14 16.53
N GLU A 245 12.39 -15.63 15.33
CA GLU A 245 11.42 -15.61 14.26
C GLU A 245 10.35 -16.69 14.45
N LYS A 246 9.12 -16.34 14.14
CA LYS A 246 7.93 -17.18 14.29
C LYS A 246 7.09 -17.15 13.03
N ASP A 247 6.67 -18.34 12.61
CA ASP A 247 5.79 -18.53 11.45
C ASP A 247 4.32 -18.53 11.86
N TYR A 248 3.51 -17.83 11.08
CA TYR A 248 2.06 -17.75 11.20
C TYR A 248 1.42 -18.34 9.94
N GLU A 249 0.89 -19.57 10.03
CA GLU A 249 0.13 -20.24 8.96
C GLU A 249 -1.36 -19.85 8.99
N ILE A 250 -1.71 -18.75 8.34
CA ILE A 250 -3.06 -18.19 8.32
C ILE A 250 -3.89 -18.71 7.15
N ASP A 251 -5.20 -18.79 7.33
CA ASP A 251 -6.15 -19.15 6.27
C ASP A 251 -6.58 -17.93 5.43
N GLU A 252 -7.30 -18.19 4.34
CA GLU A 252 -7.72 -17.17 3.37
C GLU A 252 -8.85 -16.23 3.85
N ARG A 253 -9.39 -16.42 5.06
CA ARG A 253 -10.51 -15.61 5.57
C ARG A 253 -10.02 -14.25 6.05
N LEU A 254 -10.67 -13.20 5.58
CA LEU A 254 -10.48 -11.83 6.05
C LEU A 254 -11.71 -11.34 6.84
N PRO A 255 -11.52 -10.56 7.91
CA PRO A 255 -12.63 -10.08 8.72
C PRO A 255 -13.42 -8.97 8.02
N ALA A 256 -14.74 -9.10 8.03
CA ALA A 256 -15.64 -8.03 7.67
C ALA A 256 -15.77 -7.02 8.83
N ASN A 257 -15.89 -5.74 8.51
CA ASN A 257 -16.11 -4.66 9.45
C ASN A 257 -17.43 -4.89 10.22
N PRO A 258 -17.41 -4.85 11.57
CA PRO A 258 -18.62 -4.96 12.36
C PRO A 258 -19.68 -3.88 12.17
N GLY A 259 -19.28 -2.66 11.81
CA GLY A 259 -20.15 -1.48 11.74
C GLY A 259 -20.75 -1.20 10.35
N GLU A 260 -20.12 -1.69 9.29
CA GLU A 260 -20.51 -1.39 7.90
C GLU A 260 -20.74 -2.67 7.09
N GLY A 261 -21.71 -2.62 6.17
CA GLY A 261 -22.34 -3.76 5.50
C GLY A 261 -21.44 -4.60 4.58
N GLY A 262 -20.45 -5.31 5.15
CA GLY A 262 -19.63 -6.30 4.45
C GLY A 262 -18.31 -5.78 3.88
N LEU A 263 -17.87 -4.58 4.25
CA LEU A 263 -16.53 -4.10 3.90
C LEU A 263 -15.44 -4.81 4.71
N LEU A 264 -14.20 -4.83 4.23
CA LEU A 264 -13.07 -5.31 5.01
C LEU A 264 -12.87 -4.46 6.27
N LEU A 265 -12.59 -5.13 7.39
CA LEU A 265 -12.18 -4.47 8.62
C LEU A 265 -10.78 -3.87 8.47
N GLY A 266 -9.83 -4.69 8.00
CA GLY A 266 -8.43 -4.33 7.82
C GLY A 266 -8.13 -3.69 6.47
N ALA A 267 -6.85 -3.63 6.12
CA ALA A 267 -6.34 -3.16 4.84
C ALA A 267 -7.04 -3.82 3.65
N LYS A 268 -7.17 -3.05 2.58
CA LYS A 268 -7.82 -3.47 1.34
C LYS A 268 -6.76 -4.05 0.37
N PRO A 269 -7.17 -4.93 -0.55
CA PRO A 269 -6.34 -5.32 -1.68
C PRO A 269 -5.93 -4.10 -2.50
N SER A 270 -4.81 -4.18 -3.20
CA SER A 270 -4.42 -3.17 -4.17
C SER A 270 -5.41 -3.11 -5.33
N ASP A 271 -5.38 -2.01 -6.09
CA ASP A 271 -6.26 -1.80 -7.25
C ASP A 271 -6.04 -2.82 -8.37
N ASP A 272 -4.87 -3.44 -8.43
CA ASP A 272 -4.52 -4.52 -9.35
C ASP A 272 -4.63 -5.91 -8.69
N GLY A 273 -5.14 -6.02 -7.47
CA GLY A 273 -5.61 -7.28 -6.88
C GLY A 273 -4.57 -8.08 -6.10
N GLU A 274 -3.48 -7.43 -5.66
CA GLU A 274 -2.55 -8.02 -4.70
C GLU A 274 -3.15 -8.05 -3.27
N LEU A 275 -2.85 -9.11 -2.53
CA LEU A 275 -3.43 -9.40 -1.22
C LEU A 275 -2.42 -9.34 -0.06
N TRP A 276 -1.16 -9.05 -0.35
CA TRP A 276 -0.09 -9.15 0.62
C TRP A 276 -0.28 -8.22 1.81
N VAL A 277 -0.82 -7.01 1.61
CA VAL A 277 -1.09 -6.06 2.69
C VAL A 277 -2.14 -6.66 3.64
N CYS A 278 -3.25 -7.19 3.11
CA CYS A 278 -4.31 -7.81 3.89
C CYS A 278 -3.79 -8.97 4.76
N TYR A 279 -2.98 -9.86 4.17
CA TYR A 279 -2.49 -11.04 4.87
C TYR A 279 -1.33 -10.74 5.82
N LEU A 280 -0.48 -9.77 5.52
CA LEU A 280 0.57 -9.31 6.42
C LEU A 280 -0.05 -8.61 7.64
N GLU A 281 -1.05 -7.76 7.44
CA GLU A 281 -1.79 -7.11 8.52
C GLU A 281 -2.56 -8.12 9.38
N LYS A 282 -3.24 -9.11 8.77
CA LYS A 282 -3.85 -10.24 9.51
C LYS A 282 -2.83 -11.00 10.35
N ALA A 283 -1.65 -11.31 9.81
CA ALA A 283 -0.59 -11.98 10.57
C ALA A 283 -0.07 -11.11 11.73
N LEU A 284 0.11 -9.81 11.51
CA LEU A 284 0.54 -8.85 12.53
C LEU A 284 -0.50 -8.66 13.63
N SER A 285 -1.80 -8.66 13.30
CA SER A 285 -2.88 -8.59 14.29
C SER A 285 -2.89 -9.85 15.17
N ILE A 286 -2.71 -11.04 14.59
CA ILE A 286 -2.52 -12.30 15.34
C ILE A 286 -1.29 -12.21 16.25
N HIS A 287 -0.17 -11.74 15.70
CA HIS A 287 1.10 -11.61 16.40
C HIS A 287 0.99 -10.69 17.62
N CYS A 288 0.23 -9.59 17.50
CA CYS A 288 -0.06 -8.66 18.58
C CYS A 288 -1.14 -9.15 19.56
N GLY A 289 -1.82 -10.27 19.27
CA GLY A 289 -2.88 -10.83 20.10
C GLY A 289 -4.28 -10.29 19.83
N GLY A 290 -4.52 -9.66 18.67
CA GLY A 290 -5.84 -9.27 18.17
C GLY A 290 -5.87 -7.92 17.44
N TRP A 291 -6.97 -7.65 16.75
CA TRP A 291 -7.18 -6.39 16.00
C TRP A 291 -7.23 -5.15 16.90
N ASP A 292 -7.78 -5.26 18.11
CA ASP A 292 -7.75 -4.16 19.09
C ASP A 292 -6.33 -3.82 19.57
N LYS A 293 -5.38 -4.75 19.43
CA LYS A 293 -4.00 -4.62 19.91
C LYS A 293 -3.07 -3.90 18.96
N ILE A 294 -3.53 -3.60 17.74
CA ILE A 294 -2.77 -2.84 16.74
C ILE A 294 -3.26 -1.40 16.59
N VAL A 295 -4.28 -0.98 17.35
CA VAL A 295 -4.83 0.38 17.30
C VAL A 295 -3.90 1.37 18.01
N GLY A 296 -3.14 2.13 17.22
CA GLY A 296 -2.23 3.16 17.71
C GLY A 296 -0.85 2.62 18.08
N GLY A 297 0.19 3.22 17.51
CA GLY A 297 1.55 2.75 17.68
C GLY A 297 2.54 3.63 16.91
N GLN A 298 3.69 3.06 16.56
CA GLN A 298 4.82 3.79 15.99
C GLN A 298 5.57 2.89 15.01
N CYS A 299 5.94 3.40 13.82
CA CYS A 299 6.58 2.61 12.75
C CYS A 299 7.79 1.80 13.23
N THR A 300 8.58 2.37 14.15
CA THR A 300 9.69 1.68 14.82
C THR A 300 9.32 0.33 15.44
N HIS A 301 8.12 0.21 16.01
CA HIS A 301 7.65 -1.04 16.63
C HIS A 301 7.27 -2.07 15.56
N CYS A 302 6.73 -1.61 14.43
CA CYS A 302 6.37 -2.43 13.28
C CYS A 302 7.64 -2.98 12.64
N TRP A 303 8.63 -2.13 12.40
CA TRP A 303 9.92 -2.55 11.86
C TRP A 303 10.64 -3.54 12.76
N SER A 304 10.55 -3.44 14.09
CA SER A 304 11.10 -4.48 14.96
C SER A 304 10.47 -5.85 14.72
N MET A 305 9.14 -5.93 14.52
CA MET A 305 8.44 -7.19 14.23
C MET A 305 8.77 -7.72 12.83
N LEU A 306 8.98 -6.83 11.85
CA LEU A 306 9.25 -7.24 10.47
C LEU A 306 10.74 -7.59 10.22
N THR A 307 11.66 -6.89 10.90
CA THR A 307 13.11 -6.97 10.63
C THR A 307 13.92 -7.66 11.73
N GLY A 308 13.37 -7.82 12.93
CA GLY A 308 14.14 -8.30 14.10
C GLY A 308 15.14 -7.26 14.64
N CYS A 309 15.17 -6.05 14.10
CA CYS A 309 16.09 -5.02 14.52
C CYS A 309 15.66 -4.37 15.85
N LYS A 310 16.49 -4.54 16.88
CA LYS A 310 16.37 -3.85 18.19
C LYS A 310 16.67 -2.35 18.11
N TYR A 311 17.53 -1.95 17.18
CA TYR A 311 18.04 -0.59 17.07
C TYR A 311 17.03 0.32 16.35
N GLN A 312 15.97 0.64 17.09
CA GLN A 312 14.91 1.54 16.67
C GLN A 312 15.03 2.88 17.36
N TYR A 313 14.93 3.95 16.58
CA TYR A 313 15.15 5.32 17.04
C TYR A 313 13.95 6.20 16.73
N THR A 314 13.67 7.12 17.65
CA THR A 314 12.75 8.22 17.45
C THR A 314 13.49 9.51 17.73
N ILE A 315 13.55 10.36 16.72
CA ILE A 315 14.24 11.63 16.76
C ILE A 315 13.18 12.70 16.91
N LYS A 316 13.32 13.54 17.92
CA LYS A 316 12.35 14.60 18.23
C LYS A 316 13.01 15.96 18.27
N LYS A 317 12.35 16.94 17.65
CA LYS A 317 12.71 18.36 17.74
C LYS A 317 12.34 18.90 19.13
N ASN A 318 13.29 19.53 19.80
CA ASN A 318 13.01 20.28 21.01
C ASN A 318 12.38 21.63 20.61
N PRO A 319 11.15 21.95 21.04
CA PRO A 319 10.47 23.17 20.60
C PRO A 319 11.15 24.46 21.08
N LYS A 320 11.94 24.40 22.18
CA LYS A 320 12.65 25.54 22.76
C LYS A 320 14.00 25.78 22.09
N THR A 321 14.85 24.76 22.01
CA THR A 321 16.20 24.91 21.46
C THR A 321 16.23 24.75 19.94
N LYS A 322 15.16 24.19 19.34
CA LYS A 322 15.07 23.78 17.93
C LYS A 322 16.07 22.69 17.52
N LEU A 323 16.84 22.15 18.46
CA LEU A 323 17.75 21.02 18.26
C LEU A 323 17.00 19.70 18.34
N PHE A 324 17.60 18.65 17.78
CA PHE A 324 17.05 17.31 17.76
C PHE A 324 17.78 16.39 18.74
N ALA A 325 17.02 15.52 19.39
CA ALA A 325 17.55 14.48 20.25
C ALA A 325 17.06 13.10 19.82
N CYS A 326 17.94 12.11 19.99
CA CYS A 326 17.69 10.71 19.66
C CYS A 326 17.14 9.96 20.86
N TYR A 327 16.06 9.21 20.68
CA TYR A 327 15.41 8.42 21.71
C TYR A 327 15.21 6.97 21.28
N GLY A 328 15.21 6.03 22.23
CA GLY A 328 14.88 4.63 21.96
C GLY A 328 14.50 3.86 23.22
N LYS A 329 14.20 2.57 23.06
CA LYS A 329 13.81 1.64 24.15
C LYS A 329 15.03 0.99 24.85
N TYR A 330 16.12 1.74 24.97
CA TYR A 330 17.34 1.30 25.66
C TYR A 330 17.62 2.21 26.85
N VAL A 331 17.90 1.64 28.02
CA VAL A 331 18.18 2.37 29.27
C VAL A 331 19.70 2.52 29.42
N PRO A 332 20.30 3.70 29.13
CA PRO A 332 21.76 3.81 29.06
C PRO A 332 22.45 3.53 30.40
N LYS A 333 21.85 3.98 31.52
CA LYS A 333 22.39 3.78 32.87
C LYS A 333 22.48 2.30 33.26
N GLU A 334 21.51 1.52 32.82
CA GLU A 334 21.39 0.09 33.14
C GLU A 334 21.97 -0.80 32.03
N ARG A 335 22.40 -0.20 30.92
CA ARG A 335 22.95 -0.86 29.73
C ARG A 335 22.09 -2.00 29.18
N ARG A 336 20.76 -1.85 29.26
CA ARG A 336 19.81 -2.88 28.84
C ARG A 336 18.68 -2.30 28.01
N TRP A 337 18.08 -3.15 27.19
CA TRP A 337 16.82 -2.86 26.54
C TRP A 337 15.66 -2.91 27.55
N LEU A 338 14.62 -2.11 27.29
CA LEU A 338 13.33 -2.29 27.96
C LEU A 338 12.70 -3.60 27.52
N ASP A 339 11.78 -4.12 28.34
CA ASP A 339 10.99 -5.28 27.97
C ASP A 339 10.13 -4.94 26.75
N HIS A 340 10.28 -5.70 25.67
CA HIS A 340 9.49 -5.53 24.46
C HIS A 340 8.37 -6.56 24.47
N LYS A 341 7.22 -6.16 23.94
CA LYS A 341 6.04 -7.00 23.73
C LYS A 341 5.61 -6.85 22.29
N ASN A 342 4.99 -7.88 21.71
CA ASN A 342 4.53 -7.87 20.33
C ASN A 342 3.52 -6.74 20.11
N SER A 343 2.54 -6.61 21.01
CA SER A 343 1.63 -5.46 21.03
C SER A 343 2.34 -4.18 21.50
N PRO A 344 2.15 -3.03 20.82
CA PRO A 344 2.67 -1.73 21.26
C PRO A 344 2.05 -1.26 22.59
N HIS A 345 0.98 -1.89 23.07
CA HIS A 345 0.25 -1.49 24.28
C HIS A 345 0.69 -2.23 25.55
N ASP A 346 1.25 -3.42 25.39
CA ASP A 346 1.47 -4.36 26.50
C ASP A 346 2.87 -4.23 27.13
N GLY A 347 3.81 -3.57 26.43
CA GLY A 347 5.17 -3.34 26.90
C GLY A 347 5.41 -1.98 27.56
N ASP A 348 6.64 -1.76 28.02
CA ASP A 348 7.07 -0.47 28.56
C ASP A 348 7.15 0.59 27.44
N LYS A 349 6.43 1.70 27.65
CA LYS A 349 6.31 2.79 26.67
C LYS A 349 7.36 3.88 26.85
N ARG A 350 8.20 3.79 27.90
CA ARG A 350 9.25 4.79 28.15
C ARG A 350 10.26 4.80 27.02
N ARG A 351 10.77 6.00 26.73
CA ARG A 351 11.90 6.20 25.82
C ARG A 351 12.97 7.01 26.53
N TRP A 352 14.21 6.65 26.30
CA TRP A 352 15.37 7.33 26.89
C TRP A 352 16.15 8.03 25.81
N LYS A 353 16.78 9.15 26.14
CA LYS A 353 17.76 9.77 25.26
C LYS A 353 18.95 8.82 25.13
N ILE A 354 19.27 8.41 23.92
CA ILE A 354 20.31 7.43 23.62
C ILE A 354 21.29 7.97 22.59
N ALA A 355 22.34 7.20 22.30
CA ALA A 355 23.25 7.53 21.22
C ALA A 355 22.54 7.48 19.86
N TRP A 356 22.98 8.33 18.93
CA TRP A 356 22.58 8.26 17.52
C TRP A 356 23.02 6.92 16.90
N PRO A 357 22.38 6.49 15.79
CA PRO A 357 22.92 5.41 14.99
C PRO A 357 24.40 5.62 14.67
N GLU A 358 25.17 4.53 14.64
CA GLU A 358 26.60 4.59 14.32
C GLU A 358 26.82 5.13 12.90
N ALA A 359 25.94 4.76 11.95
CA ALA A 359 25.88 5.39 10.64
C ALA A 359 25.65 6.91 10.77
N GLY A 360 26.55 7.68 10.16
CA GLY A 360 26.63 9.13 10.30
C GLY A 360 27.46 9.63 11.49
N GLY A 361 28.02 8.75 12.32
CA GLY A 361 29.05 9.08 13.32
C GLY A 361 28.61 9.05 14.79
N GLY A 362 27.48 8.41 15.12
CA GLY A 362 27.07 8.14 16.50
C GLY A 362 27.01 9.37 17.41
N GLY A 363 27.29 9.17 18.71
CA GLY A 363 27.36 10.21 19.74
C GLY A 363 26.03 10.51 20.43
N THR A 364 26.01 11.45 21.38
CA THR A 364 24.82 11.79 22.20
C THR A 364 24.44 13.27 22.20
N LYS A 365 25.24 14.09 21.52
CA LYS A 365 25.03 15.54 21.37
C LYS A 365 23.72 15.80 20.61
N GLU A 366 22.96 16.81 21.02
CA GLU A 366 21.81 17.26 20.21
C GLU A 366 22.29 17.87 18.89
N LEU A 367 21.52 17.67 17.84
CA LEU A 367 21.90 18.07 16.48
C LEU A 367 21.05 19.24 15.99
N THR A 368 21.68 20.12 15.22
CA THR A 368 21.00 21.11 14.38
C THR A 368 20.28 20.41 13.21
N GLN A 369 19.42 21.14 12.48
CA GLN A 369 18.80 20.64 11.24
C GLN A 369 19.86 20.20 10.22
N GLU A 370 20.93 20.99 10.08
CA GLU A 370 22.05 20.70 9.18
C GLU A 370 22.75 19.39 9.54
N GLU A 371 23.17 19.26 10.80
CA GLU A 371 23.84 18.06 11.28
C GLU A 371 22.94 16.82 11.14
N LEU A 372 21.63 16.95 11.44
CA LEU A 372 20.67 15.86 11.34
C LEU A 372 20.43 15.44 9.88
N PHE A 373 20.29 16.39 8.96
CA PHE A 373 20.13 16.10 7.54
C PHE A 373 21.30 15.26 7.00
N MET A 374 22.53 15.63 7.36
CA MET A 374 23.71 14.85 6.99
C MET A 374 23.71 13.44 7.59
N ARG A 375 23.11 13.25 8.78
CA ARG A 375 22.89 11.90 9.33
C ARG A 375 21.86 11.12 8.52
N MET A 376 20.78 11.75 8.09
CA MET A 376 19.75 11.12 7.27
C MET A 376 20.32 10.66 5.91
N CYS A 377 21.14 11.48 5.26
CA CYS A 377 21.89 11.07 4.06
C CYS A 377 22.74 9.82 4.33
N ALA A 378 23.45 9.79 5.47
CA ALA A 378 24.24 8.63 5.85
C ALA A 378 23.38 7.38 6.14
N TRP A 379 22.16 7.53 6.66
CA TRP A 379 21.24 6.42 6.90
C TRP A 379 20.68 5.86 5.60
N ASP A 380 20.32 6.72 4.65
CA ASP A 380 19.94 6.31 3.28
C ASP A 380 21.11 5.60 2.57
N ASP A 381 22.33 6.15 2.65
CA ASP A 381 23.55 5.52 2.11
C ASP A 381 23.84 4.13 2.72
N ASN A 382 23.34 3.87 3.95
CA ASN A 382 23.45 2.57 4.64
C ASN A 382 22.19 1.70 4.51
N ASN A 383 21.26 2.09 3.64
CA ASN A 383 19.98 1.40 3.41
C ASN A 383 19.19 1.16 4.71
N TYR A 384 19.16 2.15 5.61
CA TYR A 384 18.29 2.10 6.79
C TYR A 384 16.87 2.50 6.43
N ILE A 385 15.89 1.94 7.14
CA ILE A 385 14.49 2.35 6.99
C ILE A 385 14.28 3.67 7.75
N VAL A 386 13.76 4.69 7.05
CA VAL A 386 13.49 6.01 7.63
C VAL A 386 12.06 6.42 7.30
N ALA A 387 11.37 6.97 8.30
CA ALA A 387 10.05 7.58 8.15
C ALA A 387 9.97 8.88 8.93
N ALA A 388 9.03 9.75 8.56
CA ALA A 388 8.84 11.06 9.13
C ALA A 388 7.38 11.26 9.54
N GLY A 389 7.14 11.79 10.74
CA GLY A 389 5.80 12.07 11.25
C GLY A 389 5.43 13.54 11.08
N CYS A 390 4.27 13.79 10.48
CA CYS A 390 3.66 15.12 10.44
C CYS A 390 2.98 15.44 11.79
N SER A 391 3.03 16.70 12.21
CA SER A 391 2.40 17.17 13.47
C SER A 391 1.08 17.88 13.17
N ASP A 392 0.14 17.90 14.13
CA ASP A 392 -1.17 18.56 14.00
C ASP A 392 -1.13 19.97 13.38
N GLY A 393 -2.12 20.28 12.54
CA GLY A 393 -2.36 21.60 11.97
C GLY A 393 -1.58 21.86 10.68
N LYS A 394 -1.26 20.81 9.91
CA LYS A 394 -0.59 20.90 8.61
C LYS A 394 -1.48 20.45 7.45
N GLY A 395 -2.76 20.14 7.71
CA GLY A 395 -3.75 19.77 6.69
C GLY A 395 -3.93 20.79 5.56
N ASP A 396 -3.73 22.08 5.82
CA ASP A 396 -3.83 23.13 4.79
C ASP A 396 -2.69 23.08 3.75
N ALA A 397 -1.67 22.24 3.96
CA ALA A 397 -0.55 22.03 3.03
C ALA A 397 -0.62 20.64 2.34
N GLY A 398 -1.79 20.01 2.30
CA GLY A 398 -2.01 18.68 1.70
C GLY A 398 -1.54 17.49 2.56
N LEU A 399 -0.77 17.74 3.63
CA LEU A 399 -0.25 16.69 4.51
C LEU A 399 -1.28 16.21 5.55
N VAL A 400 -1.27 14.91 5.82
CA VAL A 400 -2.16 14.25 6.77
C VAL A 400 -1.60 14.38 8.20
N ASP A 401 -2.41 14.96 9.08
CA ASP A 401 -2.07 15.14 10.49
C ASP A 401 -1.94 13.77 11.20
N ASN A 402 -0.98 13.67 12.14
CA ASN A 402 -0.66 12.44 12.89
C ASN A 402 -0.37 11.21 12.02
N HIS A 403 0.10 11.43 10.80
CA HIS A 403 0.44 10.39 9.86
C HIS A 403 1.96 10.26 9.67
N ALA A 404 2.41 9.07 9.28
CA ALA A 404 3.81 8.78 9.04
C ALA A 404 4.06 8.57 7.54
N TYR A 405 5.12 9.19 7.05
CA TYR A 405 5.52 9.19 5.66
C TYR A 405 6.86 8.49 5.52
N SER A 406 7.04 7.66 4.50
CA SER A 406 8.34 7.05 4.20
C SER A 406 9.30 8.11 3.68
N VAL A 407 10.55 8.12 4.15
CA VAL A 407 11.61 8.96 3.58
C VAL A 407 12.45 8.06 2.69
N ILE A 408 12.26 8.20 1.37
CA ILE A 408 12.82 7.29 0.35
C ILE A 408 14.26 7.67 0.01
N GLU A 409 14.53 8.97 -0.14
CA GLU A 409 15.85 9.46 -0.54
C GLU A 409 16.23 10.73 0.24
N CYS A 410 17.52 10.88 0.54
CA CYS A 410 18.10 12.09 1.11
C CYS A 410 19.36 12.50 0.33
N LEU A 411 19.27 13.63 -0.38
CA LEU A 411 20.30 14.08 -1.32
C LEU A 411 20.83 15.46 -0.94
N ASN A 412 22.14 15.53 -0.70
CA ASN A 412 22.82 16.79 -0.41
C ASN A 412 23.43 17.41 -1.66
N ASP A 413 23.46 18.74 -1.72
CA ASP A 413 24.07 19.53 -2.80
C ASP A 413 23.64 19.10 -4.24
N VAL A 414 22.32 18.96 -4.47
CA VAL A 414 21.78 18.36 -5.70
C VAL A 414 22.18 19.14 -6.94
N ALA A 415 22.61 18.43 -7.99
CA ALA A 415 23.07 19.00 -9.26
C ALA A 415 24.17 20.08 -9.09
N GLY A 416 25.00 19.97 -8.04
CA GLY A 416 26.06 20.93 -7.73
C GLY A 416 25.56 22.27 -7.18
N THR A 417 24.27 22.37 -6.85
CA THR A 417 23.68 23.50 -6.12
C THR A 417 23.82 23.27 -4.61
N PRO A 418 23.64 24.27 -3.74
CA PRO A 418 23.59 24.07 -2.29
C PRO A 418 22.20 23.61 -1.80
N ILE A 419 21.34 23.11 -2.70
CA ILE A 419 19.98 22.70 -2.37
C ILE A 419 19.99 21.22 -1.98
N ASP A 420 19.48 20.97 -0.79
CA ASP A 420 19.31 19.66 -0.21
C ASP A 420 17.86 19.22 -0.38
N MET A 421 17.67 17.99 -0.85
CA MET A 421 16.38 17.45 -1.27
C MET A 421 16.09 16.11 -0.59
N MET A 422 14.82 15.87 -0.30
CA MET A 422 14.34 14.58 0.16
C MET A 422 13.14 14.16 -0.66
N LYS A 423 13.08 12.86 -0.92
CA LYS A 423 11.92 12.21 -1.53
C LYS A 423 11.11 11.54 -0.44
N VAL A 424 9.82 11.85 -0.38
CA VAL A 424 8.92 11.42 0.69
C VAL A 424 7.71 10.75 0.06
N ARG A 425 7.17 9.71 0.71
CA ARG A 425 5.95 9.03 0.27
C ARG A 425 4.88 9.00 1.36
N ASN A 426 3.67 9.37 0.97
CA ASN A 426 2.44 9.05 1.68
C ASN A 426 2.09 7.57 1.47
N PRO A 427 2.00 6.74 2.51
CA PRO A 427 1.70 5.32 2.37
C PRO A 427 0.28 5.04 1.83
N TRP A 428 -0.60 6.03 1.71
CA TRP A 428 -1.89 5.85 1.05
C TRP A 428 -1.82 5.84 -0.47
N GLY A 429 -0.67 6.16 -1.07
CA GLY A 429 -0.52 6.23 -2.52
C GLY A 429 -1.27 7.40 -3.18
N GLU A 430 -1.78 8.31 -2.36
CA GLU A 430 -2.45 9.56 -2.75
C GLU A 430 -2.24 10.61 -1.65
N GLY A 431 -2.39 11.88 -2.01
CA GLY A 431 -2.30 13.00 -1.07
C GLY A 431 -0.85 13.39 -0.78
N GLU A 432 -0.46 14.54 -1.33
CA GLU A 432 0.91 15.03 -1.34
C GLU A 432 0.99 16.42 -0.69
N ILE A 433 2.21 16.95 -0.54
CA ILE A 433 2.34 18.35 -0.15
C ILE A 433 1.82 19.25 -1.27
N GLU A 434 0.98 20.22 -0.92
CA GLU A 434 0.47 21.24 -1.84
C GLU A 434 1.22 22.57 -1.64
N ASP A 435 1.41 23.32 -2.72
CA ASP A 435 2.06 24.64 -2.77
C ASP A 435 3.53 24.63 -2.28
N GLY A 436 4.24 23.50 -2.45
CA GLY A 436 5.66 23.35 -2.12
C GLY A 436 6.58 24.01 -3.15
N GLU A 437 7.84 24.32 -2.80
CA GLU A 437 8.80 24.79 -3.82
C GLU A 437 9.13 23.67 -4.82
N PHE A 438 9.12 22.41 -4.38
CA PHE A 438 9.47 21.24 -5.20
C PHE A 438 8.43 20.11 -5.08
N ASP A 439 7.17 20.43 -4.76
CA ASP A 439 6.06 19.51 -5.02
C ASP A 439 5.96 19.24 -6.53
N ASP A 440 5.12 18.31 -6.96
CA ASP A 440 5.16 17.73 -8.30
C ASP A 440 5.20 18.75 -9.46
N ASP A 441 4.39 19.80 -9.40
CA ASP A 441 4.38 20.90 -10.38
C ASP A 441 4.92 22.24 -9.85
N GLY A 442 5.66 22.18 -8.74
CA GLY A 442 6.18 23.34 -8.02
C GLY A 442 7.10 24.28 -8.81
N PRO A 443 7.13 25.58 -8.44
CA PRO A 443 7.90 26.60 -9.15
C PRO A 443 9.43 26.40 -9.06
N GLY A 444 9.92 25.63 -8.10
CA GLY A 444 11.33 25.29 -7.94
C GLY A 444 11.90 24.51 -9.12
N TRP A 445 11.08 23.69 -9.79
CA TRP A 445 11.51 22.93 -10.96
C TRP A 445 11.86 23.82 -12.17
N GLU A 446 11.12 24.90 -12.37
CA GLU A 446 11.43 25.89 -13.43
C GLU A 446 12.61 26.79 -13.05
N LYS A 447 12.70 27.14 -11.76
CA LYS A 447 13.76 27.98 -11.20
C LYS A 447 15.13 27.28 -11.20
N TYR A 448 15.14 25.95 -11.03
CA TYR A 448 16.35 25.13 -10.97
C TYR A 448 16.27 23.96 -11.97
N PRO A 449 16.35 24.22 -13.29
CA PRO A 449 16.19 23.18 -14.32
C PRO A 449 17.24 22.07 -14.24
N GLN A 450 18.43 22.36 -13.68
CA GLN A 450 19.46 21.36 -13.42
C GLN A 450 19.06 20.35 -12.34
N ILE A 451 18.29 20.76 -11.32
CA ILE A 451 17.76 19.86 -10.29
C ILE A 451 16.64 19.01 -10.91
N LYS A 452 15.74 19.63 -11.70
CA LYS A 452 14.71 18.91 -12.45
C LYS A 452 15.30 17.83 -13.36
N ALA A 453 16.40 18.14 -14.04
CA ALA A 453 17.09 17.19 -14.93
C ALA A 453 17.76 16.03 -14.17
N GLU A 454 18.32 16.29 -12.97
CA GLU A 454 18.96 15.27 -12.14
C GLU A 454 17.94 14.35 -11.46
N LEU A 455 16.86 14.92 -10.90
CA LEU A 455 15.87 14.19 -10.11
C LEU A 455 14.73 13.61 -10.96
N ASN A 456 14.45 14.19 -12.12
CA ASN A 456 13.40 13.78 -13.04
C ASN A 456 12.05 13.52 -12.32
N PRO A 457 11.46 14.55 -11.69
CA PRO A 457 10.21 14.39 -10.95
C PRO A 457 9.08 13.91 -11.87
N VAL A 458 8.19 13.10 -11.30
CA VAL A 458 6.94 12.71 -11.92
C VAL A 458 5.89 13.74 -11.50
N VAL A 459 4.86 13.93 -12.32
CA VAL A 459 3.71 14.77 -11.96
C VAL A 459 2.50 13.84 -11.95
N ALA A 460 2.18 13.30 -10.78
CA ALA A 460 1.10 12.36 -10.58
C ALA A 460 0.72 12.34 -9.10
N ASP A 461 -0.57 12.25 -8.78
CA ASP A 461 -1.01 11.97 -7.41
C ASP A 461 -0.77 10.48 -7.12
N ASP A 462 0.47 10.15 -6.76
CA ASP A 462 0.94 8.80 -6.41
C ASP A 462 1.46 8.71 -4.96
N GLY A 463 1.30 9.82 -4.23
CA GLY A 463 1.72 10.00 -2.85
C GLY A 463 3.20 10.31 -2.70
N ILE A 464 3.99 10.39 -3.80
CA ILE A 464 5.42 10.60 -3.77
C ILE A 464 5.77 12.01 -4.22
N PHE A 465 6.34 12.79 -3.31
CA PHE A 465 6.72 14.17 -3.60
C PHE A 465 8.14 14.48 -3.15
N TRP A 466 8.72 15.52 -3.73
CA TRP A 466 10.00 16.07 -3.29
C TRP A 466 9.79 17.27 -2.36
N VAL A 467 10.69 17.43 -1.40
CA VAL A 467 10.74 18.63 -0.55
C VAL A 467 12.18 19.05 -0.34
N ASN A 468 12.43 20.35 -0.25
CA ASN A 468 13.73 20.83 0.17
C ASN A 468 13.91 20.65 1.69
N LYS A 469 15.17 20.66 2.16
CA LYS A 469 15.51 20.50 3.58
C LYS A 469 14.74 21.45 4.52
N LYS A 470 14.52 22.69 4.11
CA LYS A 470 13.86 23.69 4.94
C LYS A 470 12.38 23.32 5.16
N GLU A 471 11.67 23.02 4.08
CA GLU A 471 10.25 22.61 4.10
C GLU A 471 10.06 21.33 4.89
N PHE A 472 10.90 20.32 4.66
CA PHE A 472 10.79 19.07 5.40
C PHE A 472 10.86 19.26 6.91
N PHE A 473 11.82 20.01 7.45
CA PHE A 473 11.89 20.23 8.90
C PHE A 473 10.88 21.26 9.44
N GLU A 474 10.10 21.88 8.56
CA GLU A 474 8.92 22.68 8.90
C GLU A 474 7.68 21.80 9.09
N PHE A 475 7.51 20.77 8.26
CA PHE A 475 6.37 19.86 8.32
C PHE A 475 6.60 18.63 9.22
N PHE A 476 7.79 18.06 9.17
CA PHE A 476 8.14 16.82 9.85
C PHE A 476 8.92 17.08 11.14
N GLY A 477 8.20 17.02 12.27
CA GLY A 477 8.75 17.28 13.61
C GLY A 477 9.36 16.04 14.28
N THR A 478 9.02 14.85 13.80
CA THR A 478 9.49 13.56 14.34
C THR A 478 10.02 12.71 13.20
N ILE A 479 11.15 12.03 13.44
CA ILE A 479 11.74 11.10 12.47
C ILE A 479 11.93 9.75 13.16
N PHE A 480 11.60 8.68 12.46
CA PHE A 480 11.72 7.29 12.87
C PHE A 480 12.82 6.64 12.05
N VAL A 481 13.69 5.87 12.71
CA VAL A 481 14.79 5.16 12.03
C VAL A 481 14.89 3.74 12.57
N SER A 482 14.90 2.75 11.68
CA SER A 482 15.38 1.40 11.96
C SER A 482 16.80 1.30 11.46
N ALA A 483 17.78 1.11 12.34
CA ALA A 483 19.18 0.88 11.94
C ALA A 483 19.42 -0.56 11.48
N SER A 484 18.53 -1.05 10.62
CA SER A 484 18.65 -2.31 9.90
C SER A 484 19.27 -1.99 8.54
N ASP A 485 20.43 -2.57 8.25
CA ASP A 485 20.99 -2.56 6.89
C ASP A 485 20.12 -3.49 6.04
N MET A 486 19.27 -2.89 5.21
CA MET A 486 18.30 -3.65 4.42
C MET A 486 18.95 -4.51 3.33
N THR A 487 20.20 -4.22 2.94
CA THR A 487 20.94 -5.14 2.06
C THR A 487 21.24 -6.45 2.77
N ARG A 488 21.74 -6.39 4.01
CA ARG A 488 22.02 -7.60 4.81
C ARG A 488 20.74 -8.35 5.19
N PHE A 489 19.69 -7.61 5.53
CA PHE A 489 18.39 -8.21 5.86
C PHE A 489 17.85 -9.13 4.75
N LEU A 490 18.15 -8.82 3.50
CA LEU A 490 17.71 -9.59 2.32
C LEU A 490 18.64 -10.77 1.97
N GLU A 491 19.85 -10.81 2.52
CA GLU A 491 20.81 -11.92 2.32
C GLU A 491 20.61 -13.06 3.34
N ASP A 492 20.17 -12.72 4.56
CA ASP A 492 19.71 -13.66 5.59
C ASP A 492 18.33 -14.25 5.25
#